data_AF-A0A9X8DMT0-F1
#
_entry.id   AF-A0A9X8DMT0-F1
#
_cell.length_a   1.000
_cell.length_b   1.000
_cell.length_c   1.000
_cell.angle_alpha   90.00
_cell.angle_beta   90.00
_cell.angle_gamma   90.00
#
_symmetry.space_group_name_H-M   'P 1'
#
loop_
_entity.id
_entity.type
_entity.pdbx_description
1 polymer ?
#
loop_
_entity_poly.entity_id
_entity_poly.type
_entity_poly.pdbx_seq_one_letter_code
_entity_poly.pdbx_strand_id
1 'polypeptide(L)'
;TGLVLAFVAALLSAETRRSSSVHLAGMALALMTSSMWVFLVGHEIVAILHVLGVTLSISGGTLGILVLAWGNSMGDFFGNATLARQGHVQMASAACIAGPIFNTLVGGGLSLLLGCFRSKESTVALWSVSEKSTLRSGFCILLVCLVSLLVVGGQVQHTHRVSLTKWFGVFLMGLYSVFCVATLAEETTS
;
A
#
# COMPACT_ATOMS: atom_id res chain seq x y z
N THR A 1 9.12 -25.63 10.68
CA THR A 1 8.71 -24.93 11.92
C THR A 1 9.78 -24.97 12.99
N GLY A 2 10.37 -26.13 13.33
CA GLY A 2 11.45 -26.23 14.34
C GLY A 2 12.74 -25.47 14.02
N LEU A 3 13.10 -25.32 12.74
CA LEU A 3 14.33 -24.61 12.33
C LEU A 3 14.22 -23.08 12.49
N VAL A 4 13.00 -22.54 12.37
CA VAL A 4 12.72 -21.10 12.55
C VAL A 4 12.71 -20.74 14.04
N LEU A 5 12.15 -21.61 14.88
CA LEU A 5 12.23 -21.48 16.35
C LEU A 5 13.66 -21.64 16.87
N ALA A 6 14.44 -22.57 16.31
CA ALA A 6 15.86 -22.73 16.63
C ALA A 6 16.69 -21.50 16.22
N PHE A 7 16.35 -20.87 15.10
CA PHE A 7 17.00 -19.65 14.64
C PHE A 7 16.64 -18.44 15.51
N VAL A 8 15.37 -18.31 15.92
CA VAL A 8 14.93 -17.28 16.88
C VAL A 8 15.57 -17.49 18.27
N ALA A 9 15.69 -18.74 18.74
CA ALA A 9 16.38 -19.07 19.99
C ALA A 9 17.90 -18.81 19.92
N ALA A 10 18.52 -19.01 18.76
CA ALA A 10 19.91 -18.64 18.52
C ALA A 10 20.11 -17.11 18.49
N LEU A 11 19.13 -16.36 17.97
CA LEU A 11 19.15 -14.89 17.97
C LEU A 11 18.97 -14.30 19.37
N LEU A 12 18.10 -14.88 20.21
CA LEU A 12 17.96 -14.50 21.61
C LEU A 12 19.20 -14.87 22.46
N SER A 13 19.95 -15.91 22.07
CA SER A 13 21.21 -16.28 22.74
C SER A 13 22.38 -15.36 22.34
N ALA A 14 22.29 -14.71 21.17
CA ALA A 14 23.28 -13.76 20.67
C ALA A 14 23.21 -12.36 21.34
N GLU A 15 22.14 -12.07 22.09
CA GLU A 15 21.91 -10.85 22.89
C GLU A 15 23.02 -10.59 23.94
N THR A 16 23.93 -11.54 24.17
CA THR A 16 24.89 -11.50 25.28
C THR A 16 26.31 -11.01 24.92
N ARG A 17 26.62 -10.57 23.68
CA ARG A 17 28.01 -10.13 23.31
C ARG A 17 28.13 -8.84 22.48
N ARG A 18 28.08 -7.70 23.20
CA ARG A 18 28.89 -6.46 23.11
C ARG A 18 29.70 -6.15 21.81
N SER A 19 29.10 -6.06 20.63
CA SER A 19 29.75 -5.45 19.44
C SER A 19 28.75 -4.78 18.48
N SER A 20 29.08 -3.59 17.96
CA SER A 20 28.16 -2.78 17.14
C SER A 20 27.81 -3.42 15.80
N SER A 21 28.68 -4.27 15.23
CA SER A 21 28.45 -4.91 13.93
C SER A 21 27.48 -6.09 14.02
N VAL A 22 27.36 -6.74 15.18
CA VAL A 22 26.39 -7.85 15.37
C VAL A 22 24.96 -7.34 15.55
N HIS A 23 24.76 -6.13 16.07
CA HIS A 23 23.42 -5.51 16.08
C HIS A 23 22.95 -5.17 14.67
N LEU A 24 23.82 -4.60 13.83
CA LEU A 24 23.47 -4.30 12.43
C LEU A 24 23.16 -5.59 11.65
N ALA A 25 23.96 -6.63 11.84
CA ALA A 25 23.72 -7.94 11.23
C ALA A 25 22.41 -8.56 11.73
N GLY A 26 22.11 -8.48 13.03
CA GLY A 26 20.85 -8.95 13.61
C GLY A 26 19.63 -8.23 13.04
N MET A 27 19.69 -6.90 12.90
CA MET A 27 18.62 -6.11 12.29
C MET A 27 18.44 -6.44 10.80
N ALA A 28 19.54 -6.61 10.07
CA ALA A 28 19.48 -7.01 8.65
C ALA A 28 18.86 -8.40 8.48
N LEU A 29 19.21 -9.37 9.33
CA LEU A 29 18.63 -10.71 9.32
C LEU A 29 17.15 -10.71 9.71
N ALA A 30 16.76 -9.91 10.71
CA ALA A 30 15.36 -9.73 11.10
C ALA A 30 14.54 -9.12 9.96
N LEU A 31 15.08 -8.12 9.27
CA LEU A 31 14.47 -7.53 8.08
C LEU A 31 14.32 -8.55 6.95
N MET A 32 15.37 -9.31 6.63
CA MET A 32 15.32 -10.36 5.61
C MET A 32 14.26 -11.42 5.93
N THR A 33 14.22 -11.87 7.19
CA THR A 33 13.27 -12.87 7.66
C THR A 33 11.84 -12.34 7.55
N SER A 34 11.59 -11.10 7.97
CA SER A 34 10.28 -10.45 7.84
C SER A 34 9.86 -10.29 6.37
N SER A 35 10.75 -9.81 5.52
CA SER A 35 10.50 -9.66 4.07
C SER A 35 10.18 -10.99 3.40
N MET A 36 10.88 -12.08 3.77
CA MET A 36 10.59 -13.43 3.28
C MET A 36 9.19 -13.89 3.68
N TRP A 37 8.78 -13.64 4.93
CA TRP A 37 7.44 -13.97 5.40
C TRP A 37 6.36 -13.19 4.66
N VAL A 38 6.55 -11.88 4.47
CA VAL A 38 5.62 -11.05 3.69
C VAL A 38 5.53 -11.53 2.25
N PHE A 39 6.65 -11.92 1.63
CA PHE A 39 6.65 -12.47 0.27
C PHE A 39 5.89 -13.79 0.17
N LEU A 40 6.13 -14.72 1.11
CA LEU A 40 5.45 -16.01 1.14
C LEU A 40 3.94 -15.83 1.34
N VAL A 41 3.54 -15.04 2.33
CA VAL A 41 2.13 -14.76 2.62
C VAL A 41 1.47 -14.03 1.44
N GLY A 42 2.15 -13.06 0.84
CA GLY A 42 1.66 -12.34 -0.34
C GLY A 42 1.41 -13.29 -1.52
N HIS A 43 2.31 -14.25 -1.75
CA HIS A 43 2.15 -15.26 -2.79
C HIS A 43 0.89 -16.12 -2.56
N GLU A 44 0.69 -16.62 -1.35
CA GLU A 44 -0.50 -17.40 -1.00
C GLU A 44 -1.79 -16.58 -1.11
N ILE A 45 -1.79 -15.31 -0.68
CA ILE A 45 -2.94 -14.42 -0.81
C ILE A 45 -3.33 -14.24 -2.28
N VAL A 46 -2.36 -14.03 -3.18
CA VAL A 46 -2.64 -13.90 -4.62
C VAL A 46 -3.19 -15.21 -5.20
N ALA A 47 -2.67 -16.37 -4.77
CA ALA A 47 -3.20 -17.67 -5.19
C ALA A 47 -4.67 -17.87 -4.75
N ILE A 48 -5.00 -17.50 -3.51
CA ILE A 48 -6.38 -17.54 -3.00
C ILE A 48 -7.26 -16.57 -3.77
N LEU A 49 -6.76 -15.36 -4.06
CA LEU A 49 -7.49 -14.35 -4.80
C LEU A 49 -7.84 -14.81 -6.22
N HIS A 50 -6.92 -15.53 -6.86
CA HIS A 50 -7.15 -16.13 -8.17
C HIS A 50 -8.28 -17.18 -8.12
N VAL A 51 -8.27 -18.06 -7.12
CA VAL A 51 -9.35 -19.05 -6.92
C VAL A 51 -10.69 -18.37 -6.62
N LEU A 52 -10.68 -17.32 -5.80
CA LEU A 52 -11.88 -16.53 -5.49
C LEU A 52 -12.41 -15.80 -6.73
N GLY A 53 -11.55 -15.24 -7.57
CA GLY A 53 -11.94 -14.61 -8.83
C GLY A 53 -12.67 -15.58 -9.76
N VAL A 54 -12.12 -16.79 -9.92
CA VAL A 54 -12.77 -17.87 -10.71
C VAL A 54 -14.13 -18.27 -10.11
N THR A 55 -14.22 -18.34 -8.78
CA THR A 55 -15.45 -18.78 -8.09
C THR A 55 -16.55 -17.71 -8.11
N LEU A 56 -16.18 -16.43 -8.03
CA LEU A 56 -17.12 -15.29 -8.02
C LEU A 56 -17.42 -14.75 -9.43
N SER A 57 -16.82 -15.33 -10.48
CA SER A 57 -16.88 -14.82 -11.86
C SER A 57 -16.46 -13.34 -12.00
N ILE A 58 -15.57 -12.89 -11.12
CA ILE A 58 -14.99 -11.53 -11.11
C ILE A 58 -13.56 -11.61 -11.64
N SER A 59 -13.15 -10.62 -12.45
CA SER A 59 -11.77 -10.50 -12.93
C SER A 59 -10.79 -10.48 -11.75
N GLY A 60 -9.76 -11.32 -11.84
CA GLY A 60 -8.68 -11.36 -10.86
C GLY A 60 -7.95 -10.02 -10.74
N GLY A 61 -7.94 -9.19 -11.79
CA GLY A 61 -7.38 -7.84 -11.76
C GLY A 61 -8.16 -6.89 -10.86
N THR A 62 -9.50 -6.86 -10.99
CA THR A 62 -10.39 -6.04 -10.17
C THR A 62 -10.36 -6.45 -8.70
N LEU A 63 -10.39 -7.76 -8.43
CA LEU A 63 -10.27 -8.30 -7.07
C LEU A 63 -8.88 -7.99 -6.49
N GLY A 64 -7.84 -8.07 -7.32
CA GLY A 64 -6.47 -7.64 -7.03
C GLY A 64 -6.40 -6.20 -6.58
N ILE A 65 -6.94 -5.27 -7.36
CA ILE A 65 -6.91 -3.84 -7.06
C ILE A 65 -7.66 -3.54 -5.74
N LEU A 66 -8.81 -4.16 -5.49
CA LEU A 66 -9.58 -3.93 -4.26
C LEU A 66 -8.87 -4.48 -3.02
N VAL A 67 -8.44 -5.75 -3.06
CA VAL A 67 -7.88 -6.44 -1.88
C VAL A 67 -6.43 -6.04 -1.61
N LEU A 68 -5.60 -5.92 -2.65
CA LEU A 68 -4.19 -5.55 -2.47
C LEU A 68 -4.03 -4.08 -2.06
N ALA A 69 -4.85 -3.17 -2.62
CA ALA A 69 -4.81 -1.77 -2.20
C ALA A 69 -5.25 -1.62 -0.73
N TRP A 70 -6.29 -2.34 -0.30
CA TRP A 70 -6.73 -2.33 1.08
C TRP A 70 -5.67 -2.90 2.04
N GLY A 71 -5.02 -4.01 1.66
CA GLY A 71 -3.93 -4.62 2.42
C GLY A 71 -2.74 -3.67 2.63
N ASN A 72 -2.32 -2.95 1.59
CA ASN A 72 -1.21 -1.99 1.68
C ASN A 72 -1.51 -0.84 2.66
N SER A 73 -2.75 -0.33 2.71
CA SER A 73 -3.10 0.81 3.56
C SER A 73 -3.51 0.44 4.99
N MET A 74 -3.82 -0.82 5.28
CA MET A 74 -4.22 -1.25 6.62
C MET A 74 -3.09 -1.10 7.65
N GLY A 75 -1.86 -1.45 7.28
CA GLY A 75 -0.68 -1.28 8.15
C GLY A 75 -0.44 0.19 8.50
N ASP A 76 -0.55 1.06 7.52
CA ASP A 76 -0.46 2.50 7.70
C ASP A 76 -1.58 3.04 8.60
N PHE A 77 -2.81 2.52 8.48
CA PHE A 77 -3.93 2.93 9.32
C PHE A 77 -3.65 2.66 10.80
N PHE A 78 -3.22 1.45 11.15
CA PHE A 78 -2.92 1.11 12.55
C PHE A 78 -1.72 1.89 13.09
N GLY A 79 -0.65 2.04 12.29
CA GLY A 79 0.53 2.82 12.68
C GLY A 79 0.20 4.29 12.94
N ASN A 80 -0.50 4.93 12.00
CA ASN A 80 -0.88 6.34 12.09
C ASN A 80 -1.95 6.58 13.17
N ALA A 81 -2.88 5.64 13.38
CA ALA A 81 -3.83 5.72 14.49
C ALA A 81 -3.13 5.67 15.85
N THR A 82 -2.06 4.90 15.97
CA THR A 82 -1.26 4.80 17.21
C THR A 82 -0.50 6.11 17.46
N LEU A 83 0.15 6.68 16.44
CA LEU A 83 0.80 8.00 16.53
C LEU A 83 -0.18 9.12 16.87
N ALA A 84 -1.36 9.12 16.24
CA ALA A 84 -2.39 10.12 16.51
C ALA A 84 -2.88 10.05 17.96
N ARG A 85 -3.04 8.84 18.53
CA ARG A 85 -3.38 8.62 19.94
C ARG A 85 -2.29 9.11 20.90
N GLN A 86 -1.03 9.07 20.48
CA GLN A 86 0.11 9.59 21.24
C GLN A 86 0.27 11.12 21.13
N GLY A 87 -0.62 11.81 20.41
CA GLY A 87 -0.57 13.26 20.21
C GLY A 87 0.33 13.70 19.05
N HIS A 88 0.96 12.77 18.32
CA HIS A 88 1.83 13.05 17.18
C HIS A 88 1.05 13.13 15.86
N VAL A 89 -0.02 13.94 15.83
CA VAL A 89 -0.94 14.06 14.69
C VAL A 89 -0.23 14.60 13.44
N GLN A 90 0.71 15.54 13.60
CA GLN A 90 1.49 16.08 12.47
C GLN A 90 2.35 15.00 11.81
N MET A 91 3.00 14.16 12.61
CA MET A 91 3.80 13.04 12.11
C MET A 91 2.93 11.99 11.40
N ALA A 92 1.77 11.65 11.98
CA ALA A 92 0.80 10.76 11.35
C ALA A 92 0.30 11.31 10.00
N SER A 93 0.00 12.62 9.92
CA SER A 93 -0.44 13.24 8.67
C SER A 93 0.64 13.27 7.59
N ALA A 94 1.90 13.52 7.98
CA ALA A 94 3.03 13.48 7.06
C ALA A 94 3.28 12.06 6.54
N ALA A 95 3.20 11.04 7.41
CA ALA A 95 3.35 9.64 7.04
C ALA A 95 2.26 9.18 6.05
N CYS A 96 0.99 9.53 6.28
CA CYS A 96 -0.10 9.23 5.35
C CYS A 96 0.10 9.82 3.95
N ILE A 97 0.73 10.98 3.83
CA ILE A 97 1.01 11.62 2.53
C ILE A 97 2.26 11.01 1.87
N ALA A 98 3.30 10.75 2.68
CA ALA A 98 4.55 10.21 2.18
C ALA A 98 4.42 8.78 1.64
N GLY A 99 3.55 7.95 2.22
CA GLY A 99 3.33 6.56 1.82
C GLY A 99 2.94 6.40 0.34
N PRO A 100 1.83 7.00 -0.13
CA PRO A 100 1.43 6.97 -1.53
C PRO A 100 2.48 7.55 -2.48
N ILE A 101 3.11 8.68 -2.10
CA ILE A 101 4.16 9.32 -2.90
C ILE A 101 5.32 8.35 -3.12
N PHE A 102 5.81 7.73 -2.06
CA PHE A 102 6.89 6.75 -2.12
C PHE A 102 6.49 5.52 -2.97
N ASN A 103 5.28 4.98 -2.77
CA ASN A 103 4.80 3.83 -3.51
C ASN A 103 4.72 4.10 -5.03
N THR A 104 4.26 5.28 -5.43
CA THR A 104 4.21 5.65 -6.86
C THR A 104 5.58 5.93 -7.46
N LEU A 105 6.42 6.72 -6.79
CA LEU A 105 7.73 7.11 -7.32
C LEU A 105 8.71 5.94 -7.35
N VAL A 106 8.85 5.22 -6.23
CA VAL A 106 9.82 4.14 -6.10
C VAL A 106 9.20 2.83 -6.58
N GLY A 107 8.03 2.45 -6.07
CA GLY A 107 7.38 1.20 -6.46
C GLY A 107 7.00 1.20 -7.94
N GLY A 108 6.17 2.16 -8.35
CA GLY A 108 5.73 2.32 -9.74
C GLY A 108 6.90 2.64 -10.68
N GLY A 109 7.67 3.69 -10.38
CA GLY A 109 8.78 4.12 -11.23
C GLY A 109 9.86 3.05 -11.44
N LEU A 110 10.27 2.34 -10.39
CA LEU A 110 11.26 1.27 -10.52
C LEU A 110 10.70 0.05 -11.28
N SER A 111 9.44 -0.29 -11.07
CA SER A 111 8.78 -1.39 -11.80
C SER A 111 8.73 -1.12 -13.31
N LEU A 112 8.43 0.11 -13.70
CA LEU A 112 8.45 0.56 -15.10
C LEU A 112 9.87 0.51 -15.67
N LEU A 113 10.84 1.00 -14.92
CA LEU A 113 12.24 1.02 -15.31
C LEU A 113 12.78 -0.41 -15.51
N LEU A 114 12.49 -1.33 -14.60
CA LEU A 114 12.82 -2.75 -14.72
C LEU A 114 12.09 -3.40 -15.92
N GLY A 115 10.84 -3.05 -16.17
CA GLY A 115 10.07 -3.51 -17.33
C GLY A 115 10.72 -3.08 -18.65
N CYS A 116 11.14 -1.82 -18.75
CA CYS A 116 11.86 -1.29 -19.90
C CYS A 116 13.23 -1.96 -20.10
N PHE A 117 13.98 -2.20 -19.02
CA PHE A 117 15.29 -2.88 -19.11
C PHE A 117 15.19 -4.34 -19.55
N ARG A 118 14.10 -5.03 -19.23
CA ARG A 118 13.87 -6.42 -19.63
C ARG A 118 13.23 -6.55 -21.02
N SER A 119 12.73 -5.45 -21.58
CA SER A 119 12.05 -5.45 -22.88
C SER A 119 13.03 -5.21 -24.00
N LYS A 120 13.00 -6.09 -25.02
CA LYS A 120 13.85 -6.03 -26.20
C LYS A 120 13.23 -5.19 -27.34
N GLU A 121 11.93 -4.91 -27.23
CA GLU A 121 11.19 -4.01 -28.13
C GLU A 121 10.92 -2.67 -27.44
N SER A 122 10.91 -1.58 -28.21
CA SER A 122 10.88 -0.19 -27.73
C SER A 122 9.57 0.24 -27.06
N THR A 123 8.64 -0.67 -26.82
CA THR A 123 7.34 -0.39 -26.18
C THR A 123 6.93 -1.52 -25.25
N VAL A 124 6.86 -1.22 -23.95
CA VAL A 124 6.24 -2.10 -22.96
C VAL A 124 4.74 -1.82 -22.99
N ALA A 125 3.93 -2.82 -23.36
CA ALA A 125 2.48 -2.72 -23.22
C ALA A 125 2.15 -2.76 -21.72
N LEU A 126 1.89 -1.59 -21.15
CA LEU A 126 1.68 -1.46 -19.71
C LEU A 126 0.30 -1.97 -19.23
N TRP A 127 -0.66 -2.15 -20.13
CA TRP A 127 -2.02 -2.57 -19.78
C TRP A 127 -2.76 -3.18 -20.99
N SER A 128 -3.54 -4.23 -20.73
CA SER A 128 -4.43 -4.86 -21.72
C SER A 128 -5.73 -4.06 -21.89
N VAL A 129 -6.31 -4.12 -23.08
CA VAL A 129 -7.47 -3.32 -23.53
C VAL A 129 -8.75 -3.58 -22.72
N SER A 130 -8.82 -4.66 -21.95
CA SER A 130 -10.01 -5.10 -21.22
C SER A 130 -10.30 -4.33 -19.92
N GLU A 131 -9.33 -3.61 -19.34
CA GLU A 131 -9.47 -2.96 -18.02
C GLU A 131 -9.63 -1.42 -18.10
N LYS A 132 -9.96 -0.89 -19.28
CA LYS A 132 -10.00 0.56 -19.56
C LYS A 132 -11.07 1.35 -18.79
N SER A 133 -12.13 0.72 -18.30
CA SER A 133 -13.19 1.36 -17.50
C SER A 133 -12.73 1.57 -16.05
N THR A 134 -12.31 0.48 -15.38
CA THR A 134 -11.85 0.48 -13.98
C THR A 134 -10.64 1.39 -13.77
N LEU A 135 -9.71 1.41 -14.73
CA LEU A 135 -8.54 2.30 -14.66
C LEU A 135 -8.94 3.78 -14.76
N ARG A 136 -9.94 4.10 -15.58
CA ARG A 136 -10.43 5.47 -15.77
C ARG A 136 -11.17 5.96 -14.52
N SER A 137 -12.04 5.13 -13.95
CA SER A 137 -12.73 5.45 -12.70
C SER A 137 -11.73 5.64 -11.55
N GLY A 138 -10.71 4.78 -11.45
CA GLY A 138 -9.60 4.93 -10.52
C GLY A 138 -8.82 6.25 -10.68
N PHE A 139 -8.41 6.61 -11.90
CA PHE A 139 -7.71 7.87 -12.17
C PHE A 139 -8.57 9.11 -11.87
N CYS A 140 -9.86 9.09 -12.21
CA CYS A 140 -10.76 10.20 -11.91
C CYS A 140 -10.91 10.42 -10.41
N ILE A 141 -11.11 9.35 -9.65
CA ILE A 141 -11.28 9.41 -8.19
C ILE A 141 -9.99 9.81 -7.49
N LEU A 142 -8.84 9.30 -7.96
CA LEU A 142 -7.52 9.74 -7.50
C LEU A 142 -7.33 11.24 -7.73
N LEU A 143 -7.71 11.76 -8.90
CA LEU A 143 -7.61 13.18 -9.23
C LEU A 143 -8.52 14.02 -8.34
N VAL A 144 -9.76 13.59 -8.08
CA VAL A 144 -10.68 14.27 -7.15
C VAL A 144 -10.11 14.27 -5.72
N CYS A 145 -9.53 13.15 -5.27
CA CYS A 145 -8.88 13.05 -3.97
C CYS A 145 -7.69 14.02 -3.86
N LEU A 146 -6.83 14.05 -4.89
CA LEU A 146 -5.68 14.94 -4.96
C LEU A 146 -6.10 16.41 -4.96
N VAL A 147 -7.09 16.78 -5.78
CA VAL A 147 -7.62 18.15 -5.84
C VAL A 147 -8.21 18.55 -4.48
N SER A 148 -8.96 17.65 -3.83
CA SER A 148 -9.52 17.89 -2.50
C SER A 148 -8.44 18.13 -1.45
N LEU A 149 -7.36 17.35 -1.48
CA LEU A 149 -6.19 17.52 -0.62
C LEU A 149 -5.44 18.84 -0.91
N LEU A 150 -5.29 19.22 -2.19
CA LEU A 150 -4.65 20.48 -2.59
C LEU A 150 -5.49 21.70 -2.21
N VAL A 151 -6.82 21.63 -2.32
CA VAL A 151 -7.72 22.71 -1.89
C VAL A 151 -7.61 22.89 -0.38
N VAL A 152 -7.66 21.81 0.40
CA VAL A 152 -7.49 21.89 1.86
C VAL A 152 -6.08 22.37 2.23
N GLY A 153 -5.03 21.87 1.58
CA GLY A 153 -3.65 22.32 1.78
C GLY A 153 -3.43 23.80 1.40
N GLY A 154 -4.06 24.27 0.33
CA GLY A 154 -4.02 25.66 -0.11
C GLY A 154 -4.77 26.61 0.84
N GLN A 155 -5.89 26.16 1.42
CA GLN A 155 -6.60 26.90 2.47
C GLN A 155 -5.81 26.93 3.79
N VAL A 156 -5.02 25.88 4.07
CA VAL A 156 -4.14 25.78 5.25
C VAL A 156 -3.02 26.82 5.22
N GLN A 157 -2.51 27.20 4.04
CA GLN A 157 -1.43 28.21 3.95
C GLN A 157 -1.85 29.60 4.47
N HIS A 158 -3.15 29.89 4.53
CA HIS A 158 -3.66 31.19 5.02
C HIS A 158 -3.94 31.22 6.53
N THR A 159 -3.95 30.07 7.22
CA THR A 159 -4.26 29.97 8.65
C THR A 159 -3.18 29.14 9.34
N HIS A 160 -2.35 29.77 10.18
CA HIS A 160 -1.15 29.20 10.81
C HIS A 160 -1.40 28.03 11.82
N ARG A 161 -2.57 27.38 11.78
CA ARG A 161 -2.93 26.21 12.61
C ARG A 161 -3.61 25.13 11.79
N VAL A 162 -2.99 23.96 11.74
CA VAL A 162 -3.54 22.74 11.12
C VAL A 162 -4.60 22.15 12.05
N SER A 163 -5.86 22.55 11.87
CA SER A 163 -6.98 21.85 12.46
C SER A 163 -7.60 20.96 11.39
N LEU A 164 -7.26 19.68 11.41
CA LEU A 164 -7.92 18.67 10.59
C LEU A 164 -9.34 18.48 11.10
N THR A 165 -10.31 19.02 10.38
CA THR A 165 -11.72 18.87 10.71
C THR A 165 -12.14 17.42 10.53
N LYS A 166 -12.83 16.84 11.54
CA LYS A 166 -13.33 15.46 11.51
C LYS A 166 -14.15 15.14 10.24
N TRP A 167 -14.84 16.14 9.70
CA TRP A 167 -15.62 16.06 8.46
C TRP A 167 -14.80 15.76 7.21
N PHE A 168 -13.54 16.22 7.14
CA PHE A 168 -12.68 15.96 5.99
C PHE A 168 -12.29 14.47 5.89
N GLY A 169 -12.01 13.83 7.04
CA GLY A 169 -11.74 12.39 7.08
C GLY A 169 -12.96 11.55 6.68
N VAL A 170 -14.16 11.94 7.13
CA VAL A 170 -15.41 11.28 6.74
C VAL A 170 -15.67 11.43 5.24
N PHE A 171 -15.42 12.62 4.67
CA PHE A 171 -15.53 12.86 3.23
C PHE A 171 -14.59 11.94 2.43
N LEU A 172 -13.31 11.82 2.82
CA LEU A 172 -12.36 10.92 2.16
C LEU A 172 -12.82 9.45 2.20
N MET A 173 -13.34 9.01 3.35
CA MET A 173 -13.80 7.63 3.51
C MET A 173 -15.07 7.36 2.69
N GLY A 174 -15.95 8.35 2.56
CA GLY A 174 -17.10 8.28 1.66
C GLY A 174 -16.70 8.24 0.18
N LEU A 175 -15.68 8.99 -0.22
CA LEU A 175 -15.17 8.97 -1.59
C LEU A 175 -14.54 7.61 -1.95
N TYR A 176 -13.82 7.00 -0.99
CA TYR A 176 -13.29 5.64 -1.15
C TYR A 176 -14.38 4.57 -1.20
N SER A 177 -15.44 4.68 -0.39
CA SER A 177 -16.55 3.73 -0.45
C SER A 177 -17.31 3.82 -1.78
N VAL A 178 -17.52 5.02 -2.31
CA VAL A 178 -18.10 5.23 -3.65
C VAL A 178 -17.24 4.58 -4.74
N PHE A 179 -15.91 4.70 -4.65
CA PHE A 179 -14.99 4.01 -5.57
C PHE A 179 -15.20 2.49 -5.55
N CYS A 180 -15.17 1.88 -4.36
CA CYS A 180 -15.34 0.43 -4.25
C CYS A 180 -16.67 -0.05 -4.83
N VAL A 181 -17.76 0.69 -4.58
CA VAL A 181 -19.08 0.34 -5.12
C VAL A 181 -19.13 0.53 -6.64
N ALA A 182 -18.57 1.62 -7.16
CA ALA A 182 -18.53 1.87 -8.61
C ALA A 182 -17.71 0.80 -9.34
N THR A 183 -16.53 0.44 -8.82
CA THR A 183 -15.69 -0.62 -9.38
C THR A 183 -16.39 -1.98 -9.36
N LEU A 184 -17.08 -2.32 -8.26
CA LEU A 184 -17.83 -3.57 -8.18
C LEU A 184 -19.01 -3.58 -9.16
N ALA A 185 -19.71 -2.45 -9.32
CA ALA A 185 -20.84 -2.32 -10.24
C ALA A 185 -20.42 -2.43 -11.72
N GLU A 186 -19.30 -1.79 -12.10
CA GLU A 186 -18.71 -1.90 -13.45
C GLU A 186 -18.35 -3.35 -13.79
N GLU A 187 -17.81 -4.08 -12.82
CA GLU A 187 -17.44 -5.49 -12.97
C GLU A 187 -18.68 -6.39 -13.13
N THR A 188 -19.74 -6.18 -12.35
CA THR A 188 -20.98 -6.98 -12.47
C THR A 188 -21.76 -6.73 -13.77
N THR A 189 -21.44 -5.66 -14.50
CA THR A 189 -22.12 -5.27 -15.76
C THR A 189 -21.37 -5.77 -17.00
N SER A 190 -20.13 -6.24 -16.84
CA SER A 190 -19.26 -6.73 -17.93
C SER A 190 -19.33 -8.25 -18.07
#